data_AF-A0A183KUJ8-F1
#
_entry.id   AF-A0A183KUJ8-F1
#
_cell.length_a   1.000
_cell.length_b   1.000
_cell.length_c   1.000
_cell.angle_alpha   90.00
_cell.angle_beta   90.00
_cell.angle_gamma   90.00
#
_symmetry.space_group_name_H-M   'P 1'
#
loop_
_entity.id
_entity.type
_entity.pdbx_description
1 polymer ?
#
loop_
_entity_poly.entity_id
_entity_poly.type
_entity_poly.pdbx_seq_one_letter_code
_entity_poly.pdbx_strand_id
1 'polypeptide(L)'
;MSSNQVLIKKSKEIIEASKLEHHEAEISESLWIEQIQILASEILKLSLVYLAKKCDKSTNSNDDEDYSLTHYPLIRDTIVWLTMELDYPEISEHEFISILQPFGLRLTEDYRSSIQLAGLNVLYNLANKARIADWRQSNRAEAVISQLLNHRIACSSNSSEILLNKLYSTLLVLTNLLSNTNSANWYEKITERLLFDLLMETRYKRQLVLLKHLSKLIDILKASFSLFTRQFIKVTSSILLGPRKLTRNGKSVTTNESNEYDTVYVLMLQCVNEFVKSCWPLICPTLLPDIIPPLIAFIDLLSWDNKGEIEENETYSLLKSLFESLIILEPPLLNDVLQPLCDIIPHLKLYLPS
;
A
#
# COMPACT_ATOMS: atom_id res chain seq x y z
N MET A 1 -41.45 13.63 6.29
CA MET A 1 -41.22 13.02 7.61
C MET A 1 -39.79 13.36 8.03
N SER A 2 -39.51 13.61 9.31
CA SER A 2 -38.11 13.83 9.72
C SER A 2 -37.33 12.50 9.64
N SER A 3 -36.01 12.52 9.36
CA SER A 3 -35.20 11.28 9.28
C SER A 3 -35.34 10.39 10.52
N ASN A 4 -35.53 10.99 11.71
CA ASN A 4 -35.80 10.23 12.93
C ASN A 4 -37.11 9.43 12.86
N GLN A 5 -38.17 9.97 12.26
CA GLN A 5 -39.44 9.25 12.11
C GLN A 5 -39.33 8.11 11.07
N VAL A 6 -38.51 8.29 10.03
CA VAL A 6 -38.24 7.26 9.03
C VAL A 6 -37.44 6.11 9.64
N LEU A 7 -36.41 6.42 10.44
CA LEU A 7 -35.60 5.41 11.14
C LEU A 7 -36.38 4.65 12.18
N ILE A 8 -37.22 5.32 12.98
CA ILE A 8 -38.11 4.66 13.95
C ILE A 8 -39.11 3.76 13.24
N LYS A 9 -39.63 4.18 12.09
CA LYS A 9 -40.56 3.36 11.30
C LYS A 9 -39.87 2.13 10.72
N LYS A 10 -38.72 2.30 10.07
CA LYS A 10 -37.96 1.18 9.47
C LYS A 10 -37.38 0.22 10.49
N SER A 11 -36.89 0.71 11.63
CA SER A 11 -36.43 -0.15 12.73
C SER A 11 -37.58 -0.94 13.34
N LYS A 12 -38.78 -0.35 13.46
CA LYS A 12 -39.98 -1.09 13.86
C LYS A 12 -40.39 -2.13 12.84
N GLU A 13 -40.38 -1.80 11.54
CA GLU A 13 -40.68 -2.75 10.45
C GLU A 13 -39.71 -3.94 10.46
N ILE A 14 -38.42 -3.71 10.67
CA ILE A 14 -37.39 -4.76 10.79
C ILE A 14 -37.60 -5.61 12.06
N ILE A 15 -37.89 -4.98 13.20
CA ILE A 15 -38.15 -5.70 14.46
C ILE A 15 -39.46 -6.50 14.39
N GLU A 16 -40.47 -6.00 13.70
CA GLU A 16 -41.73 -6.72 13.47
C GLU A 16 -41.52 -7.87 12.48
N ALA A 17 -40.77 -7.66 11.39
CA ALA A 17 -40.37 -8.71 10.46
C ALA A 17 -39.53 -9.81 11.14
N SER A 18 -38.58 -9.45 12.01
CA SER A 18 -37.74 -10.42 12.73
C SER A 18 -38.53 -11.20 13.79
N LYS A 19 -39.62 -10.63 14.31
CA LYS A 19 -40.56 -11.34 15.19
C LYS A 19 -41.47 -12.29 14.42
N LEU A 20 -41.78 -11.97 13.16
CA LEU A 20 -42.56 -12.81 12.25
C LEU A 20 -41.76 -14.01 11.71
N GLU A 21 -40.43 -13.95 11.66
CA GLU A 21 -39.55 -15.08 11.29
C GLU A 21 -39.63 -16.29 12.23
N HIS A 22 -40.21 -16.15 13.42
CA HIS A 22 -40.50 -17.32 14.26
C HIS A 22 -41.76 -18.08 13.84
N HIS A 23 -42.52 -17.60 12.85
CA HIS A 23 -43.75 -18.29 12.45
C HIS A 23 -43.96 -18.63 10.98
N GLU A 24 -43.34 -17.99 9.99
CA GLU A 24 -43.52 -18.41 8.58
C GLU A 24 -42.23 -18.28 7.78
N ALA A 25 -41.83 -19.39 7.15
CA ALA A 25 -40.71 -19.49 6.23
C ALA A 25 -41.01 -18.76 4.90
N GLU A 26 -39.95 -18.32 4.22
CA GLU A 26 -39.91 -17.65 2.90
C GLU A 26 -40.04 -16.11 2.89
N ILE A 27 -39.42 -15.40 3.83
CA ILE A 27 -38.84 -14.10 3.44
C ILE A 27 -37.57 -14.44 2.65
N SER A 28 -37.55 -14.14 1.34
CA SER A 28 -36.35 -14.36 0.55
C SER A 28 -35.20 -13.57 1.15
N GLU A 29 -34.05 -14.21 1.33
CA GLU A 29 -32.84 -13.61 1.90
C GLU A 29 -32.49 -12.25 1.25
N SER A 30 -32.87 -12.08 -0.03
CA SER A 30 -32.78 -10.82 -0.78
C SER A 30 -33.57 -9.65 -0.18
N LEU A 31 -34.80 -9.87 0.31
CA LEU A 31 -35.64 -8.82 0.89
C LEU A 31 -35.07 -8.35 2.23
N TRP A 32 -34.52 -9.27 3.02
CA TRP A 32 -33.83 -8.97 4.27
C TRP A 32 -32.57 -8.14 4.05
N ILE A 33 -31.75 -8.54 3.07
CA ILE A 33 -30.55 -7.78 2.68
C ILE A 33 -30.92 -6.35 2.27
N GLU A 34 -31.96 -6.19 1.45
CA GLU A 34 -32.43 -4.87 1.00
C GLU A 34 -32.91 -4.00 2.18
N GLN A 35 -33.68 -4.56 3.11
CA GLN A 35 -34.15 -3.81 4.29
C GLN A 35 -33.00 -3.37 5.21
N ILE A 36 -32.01 -4.25 5.41
CA ILE A 36 -30.81 -3.95 6.21
C ILE A 36 -29.98 -2.85 5.54
N GLN A 37 -29.78 -2.91 4.22
CA GLN A 37 -29.06 -1.87 3.47
C GLN A 37 -29.74 -0.51 3.58
N ILE A 38 -31.07 -0.46 3.49
CA ILE A 38 -31.78 0.82 3.62
C ILE A 38 -31.68 1.36 5.04
N LEU A 39 -31.79 0.52 6.07
CA LEU A 39 -31.59 0.95 7.46
C LEU A 39 -30.17 1.48 7.67
N ALA A 40 -29.16 0.77 7.18
CA ALA A 40 -27.76 1.16 7.26
C ALA A 40 -27.50 2.51 6.56
N SER A 41 -28.10 2.74 5.39
CA SER A 41 -28.05 4.03 4.70
C SER A 41 -28.69 5.16 5.52
N GLU A 42 -29.85 4.94 6.14
CA GLU A 42 -30.49 5.94 7.00
C GLU A 42 -29.68 6.25 8.27
N ILE A 43 -29.06 5.24 8.88
CA ILE A 43 -28.14 5.43 10.01
C ILE A 43 -26.95 6.29 9.55
N LEU A 44 -26.36 5.98 8.39
CA LEU A 44 -25.26 6.77 7.83
C LEU A 44 -25.68 8.24 7.66
N LYS A 45 -26.85 8.50 7.06
CA LYS A 45 -27.38 9.86 6.89
C LYS A 45 -27.50 10.61 8.20
N LEU A 46 -28.09 10.00 9.24
CA LEU A 46 -28.19 10.64 10.54
C LEU A 46 -26.83 10.91 11.18
N SER A 47 -25.91 9.94 11.12
CA SER A 47 -24.55 10.09 11.65
C SER A 47 -23.80 11.23 10.94
N LEU A 48 -24.00 11.39 9.63
CA LEU A 48 -23.38 12.45 8.85
C LEU A 48 -24.00 13.82 9.10
N VAL A 49 -25.32 13.91 9.25
CA VAL A 49 -25.99 15.16 9.66
C VAL A 49 -25.52 15.58 11.05
N TYR A 50 -25.33 14.63 11.97
CA TYR A 50 -24.76 14.91 13.28
C TYR A 50 -23.33 15.45 13.17
N LEU A 51 -22.49 14.83 12.33
CA LEU A 51 -21.11 15.23 12.11
C LEU A 51 -21.00 16.62 11.47
N ALA A 52 -21.80 16.89 10.43
CA ALA A 52 -21.85 18.20 9.76
C ALA A 52 -22.27 19.32 10.73
N LYS A 53 -23.37 19.13 11.47
CA LYS A 53 -23.85 20.11 12.48
C LYS A 53 -22.84 20.40 13.58
N LYS A 54 -22.01 19.41 13.95
CA LYS A 54 -20.95 19.60 14.94
C LYS A 54 -19.77 20.37 14.34
N CYS A 55 -19.40 20.11 13.09
CA CYS A 55 -18.37 20.88 12.39
C CYS A 55 -18.76 22.36 12.23
N ASP A 56 -20.02 22.67 11.92
CA ASP A 56 -20.46 24.07 11.72
C ASP A 56 -20.49 24.89 13.02
N LYS A 57 -20.67 24.22 14.17
CA LYS A 57 -20.66 24.87 15.48
C LYS A 57 -19.25 25.26 15.90
N SER A 58 -18.23 24.46 15.60
CA SER A 58 -16.83 24.76 15.95
C SER A 58 -16.31 26.02 15.26
N THR A 59 -16.75 26.30 14.04
CA THR A 59 -16.34 27.49 13.28
C THR A 59 -16.97 28.79 13.80
N ASN A 60 -18.06 28.72 14.57
CA ASN A 60 -18.84 29.90 15.00
C ASN A 60 -18.73 30.20 16.50
N SER A 61 -18.15 29.30 17.30
CA SER A 61 -17.88 29.53 18.73
C SER A 61 -16.38 29.55 18.97
N ASN A 62 -15.85 30.64 19.56
CA ASN A 62 -14.47 30.75 20.07
C ASN A 62 -14.16 29.80 21.25
N ASP A 63 -14.97 28.76 21.43
CA ASP A 63 -14.77 27.76 22.46
C ASP A 63 -13.82 26.70 21.89
N ASP A 64 -12.58 26.73 22.37
CA ASP A 64 -11.53 25.72 22.20
C ASP A 64 -11.93 24.35 22.82
N GLU A 65 -13.19 23.93 22.70
CA GLU A 65 -13.56 22.54 22.97
C GLU A 65 -13.03 21.70 21.82
N ASP A 66 -11.84 21.14 22.05
CA ASP A 66 -11.12 20.21 21.19
C ASP A 66 -12.10 19.24 20.49
N TYR A 67 -12.45 19.52 19.23
CA TYR A 67 -13.42 18.77 18.40
C TYR A 67 -12.82 17.44 17.95
N SER A 68 -12.35 16.67 18.90
CA SER A 68 -11.81 15.37 18.66
C SER A 68 -12.99 14.42 18.46
N LEU A 69 -13.17 13.90 17.23
CA LEU A 69 -14.08 12.77 16.93
C LEU A 69 -13.82 11.53 17.81
N THR A 70 -12.75 11.59 18.58
CA THR A 70 -12.32 10.68 19.63
C THR A 70 -13.19 10.77 20.88
N HIS A 71 -13.92 11.88 21.09
CA HIS A 71 -14.93 12.05 22.14
C HIS A 71 -16.27 11.36 21.83
N TYR A 72 -16.49 10.93 20.59
CA TYR A 72 -17.70 10.20 20.17
C TYR A 72 -17.33 8.89 19.46
N PRO A 73 -16.67 7.93 20.14
CA PRO A 73 -16.14 6.72 19.53
C PRO A 73 -17.22 5.89 18.85
N LEU A 74 -18.42 5.77 19.45
CA LEU A 74 -19.53 5.02 18.86
C LEU A 74 -19.98 5.58 17.50
N ILE A 75 -20.09 6.91 17.39
CA ILE A 75 -20.50 7.56 16.13
C ILE A 75 -19.40 7.39 15.09
N ARG A 76 -18.13 7.62 15.47
CA ARG A 76 -16.98 7.42 14.60
C ARG A 76 -16.95 5.98 14.07
N ASP A 77 -17.02 5.00 14.96
CA ASP A 77 -16.88 3.59 14.60
C ASP A 77 -18.07 3.11 13.77
N THR A 78 -19.28 3.63 14.02
CA THR A 78 -20.45 3.40 13.17
C THR A 78 -20.25 3.94 11.76
N ILE A 79 -19.75 5.18 11.61
CA ILE A 79 -19.48 5.76 10.30
C ILE A 79 -18.39 4.97 9.56
N VAL A 80 -17.30 4.62 10.25
CA VAL A 80 -16.21 3.83 9.69
C VAL A 80 -16.74 2.49 9.19
N TRP A 81 -17.49 1.77 10.03
CA TRP A 81 -18.08 0.49 9.69
C TRP A 81 -19.05 0.60 8.50
N LEU A 82 -19.99 1.55 8.53
CA LEU A 82 -20.94 1.77 7.43
C LEU A 82 -20.26 2.11 6.10
N THR A 83 -19.13 2.84 6.14
CA THR A 83 -18.34 3.14 4.93
C THR A 83 -17.67 1.88 4.35
N MET A 84 -17.40 0.88 5.19
CA MET A 84 -16.83 -0.41 4.75
C MET A 84 -17.90 -1.36 4.21
N GLU A 85 -19.11 -1.34 4.76
CA GLU A 85 -20.19 -2.27 4.40
C GLU A 85 -21.07 -1.80 3.24
N LEU A 86 -21.43 -0.52 3.20
CA LEU A 86 -22.32 0.00 2.16
C LEU A 86 -21.57 0.10 0.83
N ASP A 87 -22.26 -0.13 -0.28
CA ASP A 87 -21.72 -0.03 -1.64
C ASP A 87 -22.40 1.11 -2.42
N TYR A 88 -22.15 1.17 -3.73
CA TYR A 88 -22.92 1.99 -4.65
C TYR A 88 -24.30 1.33 -4.89
N PRO A 89 -25.43 2.07 -4.88
CA PRO A 89 -25.55 3.54 -4.86
C PRO A 89 -25.68 4.19 -3.47
N GLU A 90 -25.71 3.43 -2.37
CA GLU A 90 -26.00 3.93 -1.02
C GLU A 90 -24.99 4.96 -0.52
N ILE A 91 -23.73 4.88 -0.97
CA ILE A 91 -22.65 5.84 -0.67
C ILE A 91 -22.61 7.02 -1.66
N SER A 92 -23.43 7.00 -2.73
CA SER A 92 -23.33 7.93 -3.86
C SER A 92 -24.20 9.18 -3.81
N GLU A 93 -24.94 9.41 -2.71
CA GLU A 93 -25.64 10.69 -2.55
C GLU A 93 -24.60 11.82 -2.46
N HIS A 94 -24.81 12.89 -3.24
CA HIS A 94 -23.82 13.93 -3.53
C HIS A 94 -23.16 14.58 -2.30
N GLU A 95 -23.84 14.55 -1.15
CA GLU A 95 -23.40 15.17 0.10
C GLU A 95 -22.45 14.27 0.93
N PHE A 96 -22.37 12.97 0.64
CA PHE A 96 -21.61 12.03 1.44
C PHE A 96 -20.11 12.20 1.31
N ILE A 97 -19.60 12.28 0.08
CA ILE A 97 -18.16 12.44 -0.14
C ILE A 97 -17.65 13.74 0.48
N SER A 98 -18.43 14.83 0.43
CA SER A 98 -18.05 16.13 1.00
C SER A 98 -17.91 16.12 2.52
N ILE A 99 -18.55 15.16 3.21
CA ILE A 99 -18.46 15.03 4.66
C ILE A 99 -17.47 13.91 5.05
N LEU A 100 -17.54 12.77 4.36
CA LEU A 100 -16.74 11.58 4.65
C LEU A 100 -15.28 11.73 4.24
N GLN A 101 -14.95 12.46 3.16
CA GLN A 101 -13.56 12.70 2.76
C GLN A 101 -12.80 13.56 3.80
N PRO A 102 -13.30 14.72 4.25
CA PRO A 102 -12.65 15.47 5.32
C PRO A 102 -12.63 14.71 6.64
N PHE A 103 -13.67 13.92 6.95
CA PHE A 103 -13.70 13.06 8.12
C PHE A 103 -12.57 12.02 8.09
N GLY A 104 -12.41 11.29 6.98
CA GLY A 104 -11.34 10.30 6.79
C GLY A 104 -9.96 10.92 6.98
N LEU A 105 -9.71 12.09 6.39
CA LEU A 105 -8.45 12.83 6.56
C LEU A 105 -8.17 13.23 8.02
N ARG A 106 -9.16 13.78 8.73
CA ARG A 106 -9.00 14.13 10.15
C ARG A 106 -8.61 12.93 11.01
N LEU A 107 -9.16 11.75 10.72
CA LEU A 107 -8.76 10.53 11.42
C LEU A 107 -7.32 10.12 11.11
N THR A 108 -6.82 10.37 9.88
CA THR A 108 -5.41 10.10 9.54
C THR A 108 -4.41 10.99 10.26
N GLU A 109 -4.85 12.13 10.78
CA GLU A 109 -4.02 13.08 11.55
C GLU A 109 -3.95 12.75 13.05
N ASP A 110 -4.76 11.80 13.56
CA ASP A 110 -4.70 11.37 14.96
C ASP A 110 -3.35 10.69 15.26
N TYR A 111 -2.87 10.78 16.50
CA TYR A 111 -1.60 10.16 16.90
C TYR A 111 -1.70 8.64 17.10
N ARG A 112 -2.92 8.09 17.28
CA ARG A 112 -3.16 6.67 17.49
C ARG A 112 -3.28 5.94 16.16
N SER A 113 -2.39 4.97 15.95
CA SER A 113 -2.34 4.15 14.73
C SER A 113 -3.66 3.45 14.37
N SER A 114 -4.49 3.03 15.35
CA SER A 114 -5.79 2.42 15.08
C SER A 114 -6.79 3.40 14.46
N ILE A 115 -6.75 4.67 14.87
CA ILE A 115 -7.60 5.72 14.34
C ILE A 115 -7.10 6.18 12.97
N GLN A 116 -5.77 6.29 12.80
CA GLN A 116 -5.18 6.54 11.49
C GLN A 116 -5.60 5.47 10.48
N LEU A 117 -5.57 4.19 10.89
CA LEU A 117 -6.01 3.08 10.06
C LEU A 117 -7.50 3.17 9.72
N ALA A 118 -8.35 3.58 10.67
CA ALA A 118 -9.76 3.82 10.41
C ALA A 118 -9.98 4.93 9.38
N GLY A 119 -9.22 6.03 9.46
CA GLY A 119 -9.23 7.11 8.47
C GLY A 119 -8.84 6.63 7.07
N LEU A 120 -7.75 5.86 6.96
CA LEU A 120 -7.34 5.27 5.68
C LEU A 120 -8.35 4.24 5.17
N ASN A 121 -9.02 3.48 6.04
CA ASN A 121 -10.10 2.58 5.63
C ASN A 121 -11.29 3.35 5.04
N VAL A 122 -11.69 4.45 5.66
CA VAL A 122 -12.75 5.33 5.12
C VAL A 122 -12.35 5.83 3.74
N LEU A 123 -11.17 6.44 3.61
CA LEU A 123 -10.70 6.99 2.33
C LEU A 123 -10.57 5.93 1.23
N TYR A 124 -9.99 4.77 1.56
CA TYR A 124 -9.83 3.65 0.63
C TYR A 124 -11.18 3.11 0.12
N ASN A 125 -12.15 2.91 1.01
CA ASN A 125 -13.45 2.39 0.62
C ASN A 125 -14.26 3.42 -0.17
N LEU A 126 -14.22 4.69 0.23
CA LEU A 126 -14.80 5.76 -0.58
C LEU A 126 -14.19 5.83 -1.98
N ALA A 127 -12.87 5.62 -2.09
CA ALA A 127 -12.17 5.65 -3.37
C ALA A 127 -12.61 4.50 -4.30
N ASN A 128 -12.92 3.32 -3.74
CA ASN A 128 -13.40 2.18 -4.52
C ASN A 128 -14.91 2.21 -4.81
N LYS A 129 -15.72 2.80 -3.92
CA LYS A 129 -17.18 2.65 -3.92
C LYS A 129 -17.94 3.90 -4.38
N ALA A 130 -17.38 5.10 -4.20
CA ALA A 130 -18.03 6.33 -4.63
C ALA A 130 -17.85 6.58 -6.15
N ARG A 131 -18.64 7.48 -6.73
CA ARG A 131 -18.51 7.80 -8.17
C ARG A 131 -17.18 8.49 -8.43
N ILE A 132 -16.51 8.07 -9.51
CA ILE A 132 -15.24 8.68 -9.96
C ILE A 132 -15.40 10.20 -10.19
N ALA A 133 -16.54 10.63 -10.70
CA ALA A 133 -16.84 12.05 -10.94
C ALA A 133 -16.74 12.89 -9.66
N ASP A 134 -17.21 12.36 -8.53
CA ASP A 134 -17.21 13.07 -7.25
C ASP A 134 -15.80 13.28 -6.69
N TRP A 135 -14.88 12.36 -6.99
CA TRP A 135 -13.45 12.43 -6.65
C TRP A 135 -12.67 13.40 -7.55
N ARG A 136 -13.03 13.47 -8.83
CA ARG A 136 -12.45 14.39 -9.82
C ARG A 136 -12.96 15.83 -9.64
N GLN A 137 -14.21 15.98 -9.18
CA GLN A 137 -14.78 17.30 -8.92
C GLN A 137 -13.92 18.05 -7.90
N SER A 138 -13.55 19.29 -8.24
CA SER A 138 -12.73 20.17 -7.40
C SER A 138 -11.37 19.57 -6.99
N ASN A 139 -10.81 18.64 -7.77
CA ASN A 139 -9.52 17.98 -7.51
C ASN A 139 -9.42 17.33 -6.12
N ARG A 140 -10.53 16.81 -5.58
CA ARG A 140 -10.56 16.20 -4.23
C ARG A 140 -9.57 15.04 -4.08
N ALA A 141 -9.51 14.14 -5.05
CA ALA A 141 -8.58 13.02 -5.01
C ALA A 141 -7.12 13.48 -4.93
N GLU A 142 -6.74 14.48 -5.73
CA GLU A 142 -5.38 15.04 -5.70
C GLU A 142 -5.06 15.72 -4.38
N ALA A 143 -6.01 16.44 -3.78
CA ALA A 143 -5.85 17.04 -2.46
C ALA A 143 -5.61 15.98 -1.38
N VAL A 144 -6.37 14.87 -1.40
CA VAL A 144 -6.18 13.76 -0.46
C VAL A 144 -4.82 13.09 -0.67
N ILE A 145 -4.44 12.79 -1.93
CA ILE A 145 -3.13 12.20 -2.24
C ILE A 145 -2.01 13.12 -1.72
N SER A 146 -2.09 14.43 -1.99
CA SER A 146 -1.11 15.42 -1.53
C SER A 146 -0.99 15.44 -0.01
N GLN A 147 -2.11 15.43 0.72
CA GLN A 147 -2.10 15.45 2.18
C GLN A 147 -1.51 14.16 2.74
N LEU A 148 -1.95 13.00 2.22
CA LEU A 148 -1.45 11.69 2.65
C LEU A 148 0.05 11.50 2.36
N LEU A 149 0.56 12.01 1.24
CA LEU A 149 1.98 11.93 0.89
C LEU A 149 2.85 12.81 1.81
N ASN A 150 2.33 13.98 2.21
CA ASN A 150 3.02 14.90 3.12
C ASN A 150 2.89 14.48 4.59
N HIS A 151 1.87 13.70 4.93
CA HIS A 151 1.61 13.27 6.28
C HIS A 151 2.65 12.24 6.73
N ARG A 152 3.48 12.62 7.70
CA ARG A 152 4.40 11.68 8.34
C ARG A 152 3.60 10.80 9.29
N ILE A 153 3.27 9.59 8.87
CA ILE A 153 2.63 8.63 9.75
C ILE A 153 3.56 8.30 10.93
N ALA A 154 3.20 8.78 12.12
CA ALA A 154 3.86 8.43 13.37
C ALA A 154 3.69 6.93 13.63
N CYS A 155 4.76 6.16 13.48
CA CYS A 155 4.70 4.71 13.55
C CYS A 155 5.07 4.20 14.93
N SER A 156 4.08 3.76 15.70
CA SER A 156 4.30 2.92 16.88
C SER A 156 4.87 1.56 16.48
N SER A 157 5.61 0.90 17.37
CA SER A 157 6.36 -0.33 17.09
C SER A 157 5.50 -1.52 16.65
N ASN A 158 4.20 -1.56 16.98
CA ASN A 158 3.39 -2.79 16.89
C ASN A 158 2.38 -2.84 15.73
N SER A 159 2.11 -1.73 15.05
CA SER A 159 1.06 -1.63 14.00
C SER A 159 1.52 -0.97 12.70
N SER A 160 2.82 -0.69 12.61
CA SER A 160 3.33 0.21 11.57
C SER A 160 3.26 -0.35 10.15
N GLU A 161 3.34 -1.68 9.98
CA GLU A 161 3.31 -2.32 8.66
C GLU A 161 1.92 -2.32 8.03
N ILE A 162 0.89 -2.65 8.82
CA ILE A 162 -0.51 -2.64 8.38
C ILE A 162 -0.90 -1.23 7.94
N LEU A 163 -0.52 -0.24 8.75
CA LEU A 163 -0.80 1.15 8.48
C LEU A 163 -0.08 1.65 7.22
N LEU A 164 1.21 1.32 7.09
CA LEU A 164 2.00 1.64 5.90
C LEU A 164 1.42 0.99 4.64
N ASN A 165 1.02 -0.28 4.73
CA ASN A 165 0.40 -0.98 3.62
C ASN A 165 -0.90 -0.31 3.20
N LYS A 166 -1.73 0.09 4.17
CA LYS A 166 -2.99 0.77 3.90
C LYS A 166 -2.77 2.16 3.31
N LEU A 167 -1.76 2.91 3.76
CA LEU A 167 -1.41 4.21 3.20
C LEU A 167 -1.11 4.10 1.70
N TYR A 168 -0.13 3.28 1.32
CA TYR A 168 0.26 3.14 -0.07
C TYR A 168 -0.86 2.54 -0.93
N SER A 169 -1.63 1.58 -0.39
CA SER A 169 -2.81 1.07 -1.09
C SER A 169 -3.86 2.16 -1.35
N THR A 170 -4.07 3.07 -0.40
CA THR A 170 -5.01 4.19 -0.54
C THR A 170 -4.51 5.22 -1.55
N LEU A 171 -3.21 5.57 -1.52
CA LEU A 171 -2.58 6.44 -2.51
C LEU A 171 -2.75 5.90 -3.94
N LEU A 172 -2.48 4.61 -4.15
CA LEU A 172 -2.60 3.98 -5.46
C LEU A 172 -4.05 3.97 -5.96
N VAL A 173 -5.01 3.57 -5.13
CA VAL A 173 -6.43 3.55 -5.51
C VAL A 173 -6.91 4.95 -5.86
N LEU A 174 -6.58 5.97 -5.06
CA LEU A 174 -6.94 7.36 -5.36
C LEU A 174 -6.31 7.84 -6.68
N THR A 175 -5.07 7.45 -6.95
CA THR A 175 -4.35 7.83 -8.18
C THR A 175 -5.03 7.22 -9.42
N ASN A 176 -5.55 6.00 -9.31
CA ASN A 176 -6.33 5.34 -10.38
C ASN A 176 -7.62 6.11 -10.73
N LEU A 177 -8.15 6.93 -9.83
CA LEU A 177 -9.35 7.73 -10.08
C LEU A 177 -9.06 8.98 -10.92
N LEU A 178 -7.81 9.40 -11.07
CA LEU A 178 -7.43 10.62 -11.78
C LEU A 178 -7.51 10.43 -13.31
N SER A 179 -7.34 11.52 -14.06
CA SER A 179 -7.10 11.44 -15.51
C SER A 179 -5.71 10.85 -15.79
N ASN A 180 -5.51 10.24 -16.96
CA ASN A 180 -4.24 9.57 -17.31
C ASN A 180 -3.01 10.49 -17.20
N THR A 181 -3.15 11.78 -17.51
CA THR A 181 -2.06 12.75 -17.40
C THR A 181 -1.71 13.04 -15.94
N ASN A 182 -2.73 13.17 -15.08
CA ASN A 182 -2.52 13.53 -13.68
C ASN A 182 -2.06 12.30 -12.89
N SER A 183 -2.58 11.11 -13.20
CA SER A 183 -2.19 9.86 -12.55
C SER A 183 -0.70 9.57 -12.75
N ALA A 184 -0.16 9.76 -13.96
CA ALA A 184 1.27 9.58 -14.25
C ALA A 184 2.17 10.41 -13.33
N ASN A 185 1.90 11.72 -13.21
CA ASN A 185 2.65 12.63 -12.34
C ASN A 185 2.54 12.21 -10.85
N TRP A 186 1.36 11.76 -10.41
CA TRP A 186 1.19 11.29 -9.04
C TRP A 186 1.91 9.97 -8.77
N TYR A 187 1.93 9.01 -9.70
CA TYR A 187 2.75 7.80 -9.55
C TYR A 187 4.24 8.12 -9.47
N GLU A 188 4.74 9.09 -10.23
CA GLU A 188 6.12 9.56 -10.14
C GLU A 188 6.45 10.09 -8.73
N LYS A 189 5.61 10.99 -8.18
CA LYS A 189 5.78 11.52 -6.82
C LYS A 189 5.69 10.45 -5.73
N ILE A 190 4.75 9.52 -5.87
CA ILE A 190 4.60 8.39 -4.95
C ILE A 190 5.84 7.49 -5.02
N THR A 191 6.38 7.25 -6.21
CA THR A 191 7.58 6.43 -6.42
C THR A 191 8.81 7.08 -5.80
N GLU A 192 9.03 8.38 -6.03
CA GLU A 192 10.12 9.12 -5.42
C GLU A 192 10.07 9.03 -3.88
N ARG A 193 8.88 9.24 -3.30
CA ARG A 193 8.67 9.12 -1.86
C ARG A 193 8.93 7.70 -1.36
N LEU A 194 8.45 6.68 -2.08
CA LEU A 194 8.61 5.28 -1.69
C LEU A 194 10.07 4.83 -1.72
N LEU A 195 10.83 5.24 -2.74
CA LEU A 195 12.26 4.94 -2.83
C LEU A 195 13.04 5.61 -1.68
N PHE A 196 12.67 6.84 -1.33
CA PHE A 196 13.23 7.52 -0.16
C PHE A 196 12.89 6.78 1.15
N ASP A 197 11.63 6.36 1.33
CA ASP A 197 11.21 5.60 2.51
C ASP A 197 11.95 4.25 2.61
N LEU A 198 12.19 3.57 1.48
CA LEU A 198 12.99 2.33 1.43
C LEU A 198 14.45 2.53 1.85
N LEU A 199 15.10 3.62 1.41
CA LEU A 199 16.47 3.93 1.80
C LEU A 199 16.61 4.17 3.31
N MET A 200 15.59 4.75 3.93
CA MET A 200 15.62 5.13 5.34
C MET A 200 15.10 4.02 6.27
N GLU A 201 14.42 3.01 5.73
CA GLU A 201 13.80 1.97 6.52
C GLU A 201 14.78 0.84 6.84
N THR A 202 14.94 0.54 8.13
CA THR A 202 15.82 -0.53 8.62
C THR A 202 15.05 -1.76 9.07
N ARG A 203 13.72 -1.67 9.27
CA ARG A 203 12.89 -2.79 9.72
C ARG A 203 12.40 -3.60 8.53
N TYR A 204 12.83 -4.85 8.46
CA TYR A 204 12.53 -5.78 7.38
C TYR A 204 11.02 -5.92 7.09
N LYS A 205 10.14 -6.00 8.10
CA LYS A 205 8.69 -6.13 7.86
C LYS A 205 8.10 -4.95 7.09
N ARG A 206 8.63 -3.75 7.32
CA ARG A 206 8.22 -2.56 6.58
C ARG A 206 8.85 -2.51 5.19
N GLN A 207 10.10 -2.93 5.07
CA GLN A 207 10.73 -3.11 3.76
C GLN A 207 9.91 -4.08 2.90
N LEU A 208 9.42 -5.21 3.44
CA LEU A 208 8.53 -6.13 2.73
C LEU A 208 7.29 -5.43 2.16
N VAL A 209 6.62 -4.61 2.99
CA VAL A 209 5.44 -3.85 2.55
C VAL A 209 5.80 -2.84 1.45
N LEU A 210 6.88 -2.08 1.63
CA LEU A 210 7.32 -1.07 0.68
C LEU A 210 7.76 -1.70 -0.65
N LEU A 211 8.49 -2.82 -0.64
CA LEU A 211 8.91 -3.55 -1.82
C LEU A 211 7.72 -4.12 -2.61
N LYS A 212 6.68 -4.61 -1.92
CA LYS A 212 5.43 -5.03 -2.59
C LYS A 212 4.76 -3.89 -3.34
N HIS A 213 4.79 -2.67 -2.80
CA HIS A 213 4.26 -1.49 -3.49
C HIS A 213 5.21 -0.98 -4.57
N LEU A 214 6.52 -1.08 -4.38
CA LEU A 214 7.52 -0.77 -5.40
C LEU A 214 7.33 -1.63 -6.65
N SER A 215 7.18 -2.94 -6.47
CA SER A 215 6.93 -3.88 -7.58
C SER A 215 5.70 -3.48 -8.39
N LYS A 216 4.60 -3.10 -7.73
CA LYS A 216 3.40 -2.57 -8.41
C LYS A 216 3.69 -1.28 -9.17
N LEU A 217 4.45 -0.36 -8.60
CA LEU A 217 4.80 0.90 -9.25
C LEU A 217 5.72 0.71 -10.46
N ILE A 218 6.65 -0.24 -10.41
CA ILE A 218 7.47 -0.62 -11.56
C ILE A 218 6.58 -1.13 -12.69
N ASP A 219 5.61 -2.00 -12.41
CA ASP A 219 4.66 -2.50 -13.41
C ASP A 219 3.71 -1.42 -13.96
N ILE A 220 3.28 -0.47 -13.12
CA ILE A 220 2.43 0.66 -13.54
C ILE A 220 3.21 1.65 -14.43
N LEU A 221 4.39 2.07 -14.00
CA LEU A 221 5.20 3.08 -14.70
C LEU A 221 5.95 2.51 -15.91
N LYS A 222 6.29 1.22 -15.88
CA LYS A 222 7.06 0.51 -16.91
C LYS A 222 8.31 1.31 -17.29
N ALA A 223 8.49 1.57 -18.58
CA ALA A 223 9.51 2.43 -19.17
C ALA A 223 9.76 3.76 -18.42
N SER A 224 8.71 4.43 -17.93
CA SER A 224 8.83 5.71 -17.23
C SER A 224 9.54 5.59 -15.88
N PHE A 225 9.60 4.40 -15.30
CA PHE A 225 10.36 4.17 -14.08
C PHE A 225 11.87 4.40 -14.26
N SER A 226 12.38 4.40 -15.51
CA SER A 226 13.78 4.76 -15.83
C SER A 226 14.24 6.11 -15.25
N LEU A 227 13.33 7.05 -15.00
CA LEU A 227 13.60 8.33 -14.32
C LEU A 227 14.22 8.14 -12.91
N PHE A 228 13.91 7.03 -12.25
CA PHE A 228 14.32 6.74 -10.88
C PHE A 228 15.55 5.82 -10.78
N THR A 229 16.18 5.46 -11.90
CA THR A 229 17.27 4.47 -11.99
C THR A 229 18.34 4.65 -10.90
N ARG A 230 18.87 5.87 -10.74
CA ARG A 230 19.93 6.14 -9.75
C ARG A 230 19.47 5.91 -8.30
N GLN A 231 18.25 6.31 -7.97
CA GLN A 231 17.69 6.10 -6.62
C GLN A 231 17.39 4.62 -6.39
N PHE A 232 16.84 3.95 -7.40
CA PHE A 232 16.55 2.52 -7.34
C PHE A 232 17.82 1.67 -7.17
N ILE A 233 18.92 1.98 -7.86
CA ILE A 233 20.21 1.29 -7.68
C ILE A 233 20.74 1.49 -6.25
N LYS A 234 20.59 2.69 -5.67
CA LYS A 234 20.96 2.94 -4.26
C LYS A 234 20.13 2.10 -3.30
N VAL A 235 18.82 2.01 -3.50
CA VAL A 235 17.92 1.15 -2.72
C VAL A 235 18.35 -0.31 -2.85
N THR A 236 18.58 -0.78 -4.07
CA THR A 236 19.04 -2.14 -4.37
C THR A 236 20.32 -2.46 -3.60
N SER A 237 21.31 -1.57 -3.68
CA SER A 237 22.58 -1.71 -2.97
C SER A 237 22.38 -1.75 -1.46
N SER A 238 21.58 -0.83 -0.93
CA SER A 238 21.31 -0.71 0.51
C SER A 238 20.59 -1.94 1.08
N ILE A 239 19.67 -2.53 0.33
CA ILE A 239 18.89 -3.69 0.78
C ILE A 239 19.72 -4.96 0.63
N LEU A 240 20.26 -5.24 -0.57
CA LEU A 240 21.00 -6.48 -0.82
C LEU A 240 22.29 -6.58 0.00
N LEU A 241 23.01 -5.47 0.17
CA LEU A 241 24.27 -5.40 0.92
C LEU A 241 24.06 -4.94 2.37
N GLY A 242 22.81 -4.80 2.82
CA GLY A 242 22.47 -4.39 4.17
C GLY A 242 22.95 -5.38 5.23
N PRO A 243 22.98 -4.97 6.52
CA PRO A 243 23.46 -5.81 7.61
C PRO A 243 22.62 -7.08 7.74
N ARG A 244 23.26 -8.23 7.48
CA ARG A 244 22.69 -9.55 7.70
C ARG A 244 22.72 -9.87 9.20
N LYS A 245 21.62 -10.38 9.76
CA LYS A 245 21.67 -11.03 11.07
C LYS A 245 22.40 -12.37 10.93
N LEU A 246 23.72 -12.34 10.83
CA LEU A 246 24.52 -13.56 11.00
C LEU A 246 24.31 -14.09 12.42
N THR A 247 24.06 -15.38 12.52
CA THR A 247 24.09 -16.19 13.74
C THR A 247 25.49 -16.15 14.37
N ARG A 248 25.87 -15.02 14.97
CA ARG A 248 27.06 -14.93 15.78
C ARG A 248 26.75 -15.64 17.09
N ASN A 249 27.21 -16.89 17.20
CA ASN A 249 27.17 -17.82 18.36
C ASN A 249 26.20 -19.02 18.28
N GLY A 250 25.86 -19.53 17.09
CA GLY A 250 25.27 -20.87 16.96
C GLY A 250 23.91 -21.08 17.65
N LYS A 251 23.25 -20.01 18.11
CA LYS A 251 21.86 -20.03 18.53
C LYS A 251 21.06 -19.53 17.34
N SER A 252 20.27 -20.45 16.78
CA SER A 252 19.33 -20.17 15.71
C SER A 252 18.55 -18.91 16.04
N VAL A 253 18.66 -17.90 15.18
CA VAL A 253 17.53 -17.02 14.91
C VAL A 253 16.32 -17.94 14.71
N THR A 254 15.19 -17.68 15.36
CA THR A 254 14.00 -18.51 15.12
C THR A 254 13.81 -18.62 13.62
N THR A 255 13.57 -19.82 13.08
CA THR A 255 13.48 -20.09 11.63
C THR A 255 12.60 -19.08 10.89
N ASN A 256 11.62 -18.50 11.58
CA ASN A 256 10.75 -17.45 11.08
C ASN A 256 11.49 -16.14 10.74
N GLU A 257 12.42 -15.67 11.57
CA GLU A 257 13.13 -14.40 11.34
C GLU A 257 14.12 -14.52 10.18
N SER A 258 14.81 -15.66 10.01
CA SER A 258 15.69 -15.88 8.83
C SER A 258 14.89 -15.91 7.53
N ASN A 259 13.73 -16.58 7.53
CA ASN A 259 12.84 -16.64 6.36
C ASN A 259 12.33 -15.24 5.94
N GLU A 260 12.13 -14.34 6.91
CA GLU A 260 11.69 -12.97 6.62
C GLU A 260 12.76 -12.15 5.89
N TYR A 261 14.06 -12.33 6.18
CA TYR A 261 15.15 -11.67 5.44
C TYR A 261 15.28 -12.23 4.01
N ASP A 262 15.21 -13.55 3.86
CA ASP A 262 15.25 -14.18 2.55
C ASP A 262 14.10 -13.67 1.67
N THR A 263 12.92 -13.48 2.26
CA THR A 263 11.76 -12.90 1.56
C THR A 263 12.03 -11.46 1.09
N VAL A 264 12.73 -10.63 1.89
CA VAL A 264 13.10 -9.25 1.48
C VAL A 264 14.04 -9.29 0.28
N TYR A 265 15.06 -10.16 0.31
CA TYR A 265 16.01 -10.29 -0.80
C TYR A 265 15.33 -10.80 -2.08
N VAL A 266 14.48 -11.81 -1.96
CA VAL A 266 13.67 -12.32 -3.08
C VAL A 266 12.83 -11.20 -3.69
N LEU A 267 12.07 -10.44 -2.88
CA LEU A 267 11.26 -9.33 -3.39
C LEU A 267 12.10 -8.22 -4.03
N MET A 268 13.27 -7.92 -3.47
CA MET A 268 14.18 -6.94 -4.06
C MET A 268 14.68 -7.42 -5.43
N LEU A 269 15.12 -8.68 -5.55
CA LEU A 269 15.55 -9.27 -6.81
C LEU A 269 14.42 -9.35 -7.84
N GLN A 270 13.19 -9.64 -7.42
CA GLN A 270 12.01 -9.55 -8.28
C GLN A 270 11.81 -8.11 -8.81
N CYS A 271 11.96 -7.08 -7.95
CA CYS A 271 11.91 -5.69 -8.39
C CYS A 271 13.03 -5.36 -9.39
N VAL A 272 14.26 -5.85 -9.17
CA VAL A 272 15.36 -5.64 -10.11
C VAL A 272 15.07 -6.32 -11.45
N ASN A 273 14.54 -7.54 -11.44
CA ASN A 273 14.15 -8.25 -12.65
C ASN A 273 13.09 -7.49 -13.46
N GLU A 274 12.03 -7.02 -12.80
CA GLU A 274 10.99 -6.23 -13.46
C GLU A 274 11.51 -4.88 -13.97
N PHE A 275 12.43 -4.25 -13.23
CA PHE A 275 13.12 -3.04 -13.65
C PHE A 275 13.94 -3.27 -14.93
N VAL A 276 14.76 -4.33 -14.96
CA VAL A 276 15.55 -4.71 -16.15
C VAL A 276 14.62 -4.99 -17.32
N LYS A 277 13.58 -5.81 -17.16
CA LYS A 277 12.65 -6.10 -18.26
C LYS A 277 11.92 -4.85 -18.80
N SER A 278 11.50 -3.96 -17.90
CA SER A 278 10.61 -2.85 -18.26
C SER A 278 11.33 -1.58 -18.70
N CYS A 279 12.50 -1.29 -18.12
CA CYS A 279 13.18 0.00 -18.31
C CYS A 279 14.38 -0.09 -19.24
N TRP A 280 14.93 -1.29 -19.46
CA TRP A 280 16.20 -1.45 -20.15
C TRP A 280 16.30 -0.83 -21.54
N PRO A 281 15.30 -0.96 -22.44
CA PRO A 281 15.42 -0.41 -23.78
C PRO A 281 15.66 1.11 -23.82
N LEU A 282 15.41 1.80 -22.69
CA LEU A 282 15.51 3.26 -22.56
C LEU A 282 16.67 3.71 -21.67
N ILE A 283 17.16 2.85 -20.77
CA ILE A 283 18.27 3.20 -19.89
C ILE A 283 19.55 3.15 -20.71
N CYS A 284 20.25 4.29 -20.76
CA CYS A 284 21.55 4.41 -21.41
C CYS A 284 22.51 3.35 -20.84
N PRO A 285 23.37 2.69 -21.66
CA PRO A 285 24.36 1.72 -21.20
C PRO A 285 25.36 2.25 -20.15
N THR A 286 25.28 3.54 -19.80
CA THR A 286 26.12 4.19 -18.78
C THR A 286 25.68 3.96 -17.34
N LEU A 287 24.40 3.72 -17.07
CA LEU A 287 23.88 3.50 -15.70
C LEU A 287 23.79 2.02 -15.33
N LEU A 288 24.04 1.16 -16.31
CA LEU A 288 23.95 -0.27 -16.18
C LEU A 288 25.09 -0.92 -15.39
N PRO A 289 26.36 -0.50 -15.60
CA PRO A 289 27.48 -1.01 -14.82
C PRO A 289 27.33 -0.72 -13.32
N ASP A 290 26.42 0.16 -12.91
CA ASP A 290 26.17 0.47 -11.51
C ASP A 290 25.29 -0.58 -10.81
N ILE A 291 24.49 -1.38 -11.54
CA ILE A 291 23.66 -2.45 -10.95
C ILE A 291 24.41 -3.77 -10.77
N ILE A 292 25.47 -3.98 -11.56
CA ILE A 292 26.29 -5.19 -11.55
C ILE A 292 27.06 -5.36 -10.23
N PRO A 293 27.78 -4.36 -9.68
CA PRO A 293 28.53 -4.51 -8.44
C PRO A 293 27.66 -4.91 -7.24
N PRO A 294 26.47 -4.30 -7.00
CA PRO A 294 25.57 -4.76 -5.95
C PRO A 294 25.16 -6.22 -6.05
N LEU A 295 24.90 -6.72 -7.26
CA LEU A 295 24.50 -8.11 -7.50
C LEU A 295 25.66 -9.08 -7.29
N ILE A 296 26.85 -8.73 -7.78
CA ILE A 296 28.05 -9.55 -7.64
C ILE A 296 28.49 -9.62 -6.17
N ALA A 297 28.50 -8.49 -5.47
CA ALA A 297 28.78 -8.45 -4.04
C ALA A 297 27.74 -9.25 -3.23
N PHE A 298 26.46 -9.22 -3.65
CA PHE A 298 25.43 -10.04 -3.02
C PHE A 298 25.67 -11.54 -3.21
N ILE A 299 26.07 -11.99 -4.40
CA ILE A 299 26.45 -13.39 -4.68
C ILE A 299 27.63 -13.82 -3.82
N ASP A 300 28.68 -13.00 -3.75
CA ASP A 300 29.85 -13.29 -2.91
C ASP A 300 29.39 -13.46 -1.45
N LEU A 301 28.61 -12.52 -0.91
CA LEU A 301 28.06 -12.64 0.44
C LEU A 301 27.21 -13.90 0.64
N LEU A 302 26.37 -14.30 -0.32
CA LEU A 302 25.59 -15.54 -0.23
C LEU A 302 26.50 -16.78 -0.15
N SER A 303 27.59 -16.80 -0.92
CA SER A 303 28.53 -17.92 -0.91
C SER A 303 29.30 -18.06 0.41
N TRP A 304 29.54 -16.95 1.10
CA TRP A 304 30.16 -16.95 2.43
C TRP A 304 29.24 -17.54 3.51
N ASP A 305 27.94 -17.26 3.42
CA ASP A 305 26.94 -17.77 4.36
C ASP A 305 26.63 -19.26 4.11
N ASN A 306 26.60 -19.68 2.84
CA ASN A 306 26.29 -21.05 2.42
C ASN A 306 27.55 -21.79 1.94
N LYS A 307 28.42 -22.20 2.88
CA LYS A 307 29.63 -23.00 2.60
C LYS A 307 29.35 -24.46 2.13
N GLY A 308 28.09 -24.80 1.87
CA GLY A 308 27.63 -26.11 1.38
C GLY A 308 27.04 -26.05 -0.03
N GLU A 309 26.53 -27.17 -0.53
CA GLU A 309 25.85 -27.25 -1.84
C GLU A 309 24.75 -26.18 -1.93
N ILE A 310 24.77 -25.38 -2.99
CA ILE A 310 23.74 -24.38 -3.26
C ILE A 310 22.47 -25.14 -3.64
N GLU A 311 21.52 -25.21 -2.71
CA GLU A 311 20.17 -25.67 -3.04
C GLU A 311 19.56 -24.68 -4.03
N GLU A 312 18.98 -25.19 -5.12
CA GLU A 312 18.21 -24.39 -6.07
C GLU A 312 17.00 -23.78 -5.35
N ASN A 313 17.16 -22.55 -4.88
CA ASN A 313 16.11 -21.78 -4.23
C ASN A 313 15.62 -20.62 -5.11
N GLU A 314 14.58 -19.92 -4.68
CA GLU A 314 13.98 -18.83 -5.45
C GLU A 314 15.00 -17.73 -5.77
N THR A 315 15.85 -17.37 -4.80
CA THR A 315 16.96 -16.42 -4.98
C THR A 315 17.91 -16.85 -6.10
N TYR A 316 18.28 -18.14 -6.15
CA TYR A 316 19.12 -18.68 -7.21
C TYR A 316 18.48 -18.54 -8.60
N SER A 317 17.21 -18.93 -8.72
CA SER A 317 16.45 -18.83 -9.97
C SER A 317 16.33 -17.38 -10.47
N LEU A 318 16.10 -16.45 -9.56
CA LEU A 318 15.94 -15.02 -9.87
C LEU A 318 17.26 -14.40 -10.33
N LEU A 319 18.38 -14.73 -9.67
CA LEU A 319 19.71 -14.25 -10.08
C LEU A 319 20.10 -14.79 -11.45
N LYS A 320 19.88 -16.09 -11.69
CA LYS A 320 20.16 -16.70 -12.99
C LYS A 320 19.34 -16.05 -14.11
N SER A 321 18.02 -15.94 -13.92
CA SER A 321 17.12 -15.26 -14.88
C SER A 321 17.52 -13.80 -15.12
N LEU A 322 17.99 -13.11 -14.07
CA LEU A 322 18.46 -11.75 -14.17
C LEU A 322 19.71 -11.66 -15.05
N PHE A 323 20.76 -12.43 -14.77
CA PHE A 323 21.98 -12.41 -15.59
C PHE A 323 21.72 -12.83 -17.03
N GLU A 324 20.89 -13.84 -17.27
CA GLU A 324 20.44 -14.20 -18.63
C GLU A 324 19.81 -13.00 -19.34
N SER A 325 18.90 -12.28 -18.67
CA SER A 325 18.27 -11.08 -19.22
C SER A 325 19.29 -9.98 -19.51
N LEU A 326 20.20 -9.70 -18.57
CA LEU A 326 21.25 -8.70 -18.72
C LEU A 326 22.16 -9.00 -19.92
N ILE A 327 22.57 -10.26 -20.09
CA ILE A 327 23.46 -10.71 -21.17
C ILE A 327 22.76 -10.66 -22.52
N ILE A 328 21.48 -11.06 -22.60
CA ILE A 328 20.69 -10.94 -23.83
C ILE A 328 20.64 -9.48 -24.27
N LEU A 329 20.50 -8.58 -23.31
CA LEU A 329 20.30 -7.17 -23.56
C LEU A 329 21.61 -6.39 -23.80
N GLU A 330 22.72 -6.79 -23.18
CA GLU A 330 24.07 -6.27 -23.42
C GLU A 330 25.09 -7.42 -23.53
N PRO A 331 25.19 -8.08 -24.70
CA PRO A 331 26.08 -9.23 -24.90
C PRO A 331 27.55 -9.02 -24.51
N PRO A 332 28.17 -7.84 -24.71
CA PRO A 332 29.55 -7.58 -24.27
C PRO A 332 29.76 -7.76 -22.76
N LEU A 333 28.71 -7.57 -21.94
CA LEU A 333 28.77 -7.71 -20.49
C LEU A 333 29.31 -9.09 -20.06
N LEU A 334 28.96 -10.16 -20.78
CA LEU A 334 29.40 -11.51 -20.43
C LEU A 334 30.92 -11.65 -20.53
N ASN A 335 31.50 -11.27 -21.67
CA ASN A 335 32.91 -11.51 -21.96
C ASN A 335 33.81 -10.45 -21.33
N ASP A 336 33.36 -9.19 -21.31
CA ASP A 336 34.21 -8.06 -20.90
C ASP A 336 34.19 -7.85 -19.38
N VAL A 337 33.13 -8.29 -18.69
CA VAL A 337 32.93 -8.01 -17.25
C VAL A 337 32.69 -9.29 -16.45
N LEU A 338 31.68 -10.10 -16.79
CA LEU A 338 31.25 -11.20 -15.93
C LEU A 338 32.24 -12.37 -15.92
N GLN A 339 32.75 -12.79 -17.08
CA GLN A 339 33.74 -13.86 -17.19
C GLN A 339 35.04 -13.56 -16.42
N PRO A 340 35.68 -12.38 -16.58
CA PRO A 340 36.83 -12.01 -15.76
C PRO A 340 36.54 -12.00 -14.26
N LEU A 341 35.33 -11.58 -13.85
CA LEU A 341 34.95 -11.55 -12.44
C LEU A 341 34.75 -12.94 -11.84
N CYS A 342 34.49 -13.96 -12.66
CA CYS A 342 34.42 -15.34 -12.19
C CYS A 342 35.76 -15.88 -11.66
N ASP A 343 36.90 -15.26 -11.99
CA ASP A 343 38.19 -15.64 -11.41
C ASP A 343 38.34 -15.10 -9.98
N ILE A 344 37.66 -13.99 -9.66
CA ILE A 344 37.66 -13.36 -8.34
C ILE A 344 36.54 -13.96 -7.46
N ILE A 345 35.36 -14.19 -8.04
CA ILE A 345 34.18 -14.75 -7.36
C ILE A 345 33.74 -16.02 -8.11
N PRO A 346 34.31 -17.19 -7.78
CA PRO A 346 34.06 -18.43 -8.52
C PRO A 346 32.59 -18.86 -8.56
N HIS A 347 31.84 -18.57 -7.49
CA HIS A 347 30.41 -18.88 -7.40
C HIS A 347 29.56 -18.15 -8.44
N LEU A 348 30.04 -17.03 -9.01
CA LEU A 348 29.35 -16.31 -10.08
C LEU A 348 29.10 -17.23 -11.30
N LYS A 349 30.00 -18.17 -11.59
CA LYS A 349 29.88 -19.11 -12.71
C LYS A 349 28.58 -19.91 -12.69
N LEU A 350 28.00 -20.14 -11.51
CA LEU A 350 26.76 -20.91 -11.35
C LEU A 350 25.51 -20.17 -11.84
N TYR A 351 25.59 -18.85 -12.00
CA TYR A 351 24.47 -17.99 -12.39
C TYR A 351 24.55 -17.54 -13.84
N LEU A 352 25.65 -17.84 -14.54
CA LEU A 352 25.86 -17.45 -15.93
C LEU A 352 25.42 -18.57 -16.89
N PRO A 353 24.98 -18.23 -18.11
CA PRO A 353 24.73 -19.21 -19.16
C PRO A 353 26.02 -19.97 -19.51
N SER A 354 25.86 -21.26 -19.83
CA SER A 354 26.96 -22.21 -20.13
C SER A 354 27.66 -21.93 -21.44
#